data_AF-A0A674N9J9-F1
#
_entry.id   AF-A0A674N9J9-F1
#
_cell.length_a   1.000
_cell.length_b   1.000
_cell.length_c   1.000
_cell.angle_alpha   90.00
_cell.angle_beta   90.00
_cell.angle_gamma   90.00
#
_symmetry.space_group_name_H-M   'P 1'
#
loop_
_entity.id
_entity.type
_entity.pdbx_description
1 polymer ?
#
loop_
_entity_poly.entity_id
_entity_poly.type
_entity_poly.pdbx_seq_one_letter_code
_entity_poly.pdbx_strand_id
1 'polypeptide(L)'
;RPSSDPLVPQRKLCLPVPGSCHKPEDVIQRYMEEVAAAPDEDCIICMDQLSSPSSYESPSSEDGGQGILPSAVGKFVKCGHTLHMLCMLAMYNNGTKDGSLQCPSCKTIYGEKTGTQPKGKMEIYSIGQSLPGHPDCGTIHIIYSIPPGIQGPEHPNPGQPFTCRGFPRFCFLPDNHKGRKVLELLKVAWMRRLIFTVGTSSTTGEPDTVVWNNIHHKTEMMSNLSGHGYPDPNYLDNVLSELASQGVTEDCLKAPSGASS
;
A
#
# COMPACT_ATOMS: atom_id res chain seq x y z
N ARG A 1 -11.24 -11.65 43.07
CA ARG A 1 -11.25 -10.27 42.49
C ARG A 1 -10.09 -10.21 41.53
N PRO A 2 -10.30 -10.20 40.21
CA PRO A 2 -9.21 -9.98 39.28
C PRO A 2 -8.89 -8.48 39.25
N SER A 3 -7.61 -8.19 39.39
CA SER A 3 -6.99 -6.87 39.31
C SER A 3 -7.14 -6.29 37.92
N SER A 4 -7.76 -5.12 37.85
CA SER A 4 -7.85 -4.27 36.66
C SER A 4 -6.52 -3.55 36.45
N ASP A 5 -5.71 -4.00 35.48
CA ASP A 5 -4.60 -3.19 34.97
C ASP A 5 -5.15 -2.08 34.04
N PRO A 6 -4.67 -0.84 34.18
CA PRO A 6 -5.19 0.28 33.41
C PRO A 6 -4.74 0.22 31.95
N LEU A 7 -5.71 0.45 31.05
CA LEU A 7 -5.53 0.64 29.61
C LEU A 7 -4.44 1.69 29.34
N VAL A 8 -3.34 1.26 28.72
CA VAL A 8 -2.27 2.16 28.25
C VAL A 8 -2.85 3.07 27.16
N PRO A 9 -2.68 4.41 27.22
CA PRO A 9 -3.24 5.30 26.21
C PRO A 9 -2.53 5.08 24.87
N GLN A 10 -3.30 4.75 23.84
CA GLN A 10 -2.82 4.69 22.47
C GLN A 10 -2.32 6.09 22.08
N ARG A 11 -1.03 6.17 21.70
CA ARG A 11 -0.45 7.37 21.09
C ARG A 11 -1.30 7.73 19.87
N LYS A 12 -1.87 8.94 19.86
CA LYS A 12 -2.46 9.54 18.66
C LYS A 12 -1.33 9.73 17.63
N LEU A 13 -1.14 8.74 16.77
CA LEU A 13 -0.46 8.92 15.51
C LEU A 13 -1.37 9.82 14.67
N CYS A 14 -0.94 11.06 14.43
CA CYS A 14 -1.66 11.98 13.57
C CYS A 14 -1.93 11.30 12.22
N LEU A 15 -3.21 11.22 11.85
CA LEU A 15 -3.62 10.85 10.50
C LEU A 15 -2.96 11.82 9.51
N PRO A 16 -2.35 11.34 8.41
CA PRO A 16 -1.95 12.21 7.32
C PRO A 16 -3.17 12.95 6.80
N VAL A 17 -3.01 14.25 6.56
CA VAL A 17 -4.02 15.11 5.95
C VAL A 17 -4.36 14.54 4.56
N PRO A 18 -5.65 14.36 4.20
CA PRO A 18 -6.00 13.91 2.86
C PRO A 18 -5.59 14.97 1.83
N GLY A 19 -4.77 14.55 0.87
CA GLY A 19 -4.64 15.14 -0.46
C GLY A 19 -4.23 16.61 -0.51
N SER A 20 -2.93 16.88 -0.64
CA SER A 20 -2.57 17.99 -1.53
C SER A 20 -2.98 17.57 -2.94
N CYS A 21 -3.99 18.25 -3.49
CA CYS A 21 -4.44 18.12 -4.86
C CYS A 21 -3.34 18.63 -5.79
N HIS A 22 -2.29 17.83 -5.96
CA HIS A 22 -1.25 18.08 -6.95
C HIS A 22 -1.78 17.65 -8.30
N LYS A 23 -1.53 18.47 -9.33
CA LYS A 23 -1.83 18.04 -10.68
C LYS A 23 -0.99 16.78 -10.95
N PRO A 24 -1.54 15.75 -11.64
CA PRO A 24 -0.79 14.54 -11.95
C PRO A 24 0.61 14.80 -12.52
N GLU A 25 0.74 15.84 -13.35
CA GLU A 25 1.99 16.31 -13.94
C GLU A 25 3.01 16.75 -12.88
N ASP A 26 2.57 17.46 -11.84
CA ASP A 26 3.44 17.90 -10.74
C ASP A 26 4.07 16.70 -10.03
N VAL A 27 3.33 15.59 -9.90
CA VAL A 27 3.84 14.37 -9.27
C VAL A 27 4.92 13.72 -10.13
N ILE A 28 4.74 13.70 -11.45
CA ILE A 28 5.76 13.21 -12.39
C ILE A 28 7.02 14.08 -12.29
N GLN A 29 6.88 15.41 -12.39
CA GLN A 29 7.99 16.36 -12.34
C GLN A 29 8.72 16.38 -11.00
N ARG A 30 8.04 16.01 -9.90
CA ARG A 30 8.66 15.94 -8.57
C ARG A 30 9.66 14.81 -8.42
N TYR A 31 9.47 13.71 -9.14
CA TYR A 31 10.24 12.47 -8.94
C TYR A 31 11.02 12.03 -10.20
N MET A 32 10.84 12.73 -11.31
CA MET A 32 11.56 12.51 -12.56
C MET A 32 12.17 13.82 -13.04
N GLU A 33 13.46 13.78 -13.36
CA GLU A 33 14.20 14.87 -13.97
C GLU A 33 14.24 14.69 -15.48
N GLU A 34 13.85 15.71 -16.24
CA GLU A 34 13.91 15.66 -17.70
C GLU A 34 15.36 15.51 -18.19
N VAL A 35 15.58 14.60 -19.14
CA VAL A 35 16.91 14.38 -19.73
C VAL A 35 17.04 15.14 -21.05
N ALA A 36 18.15 15.85 -21.21
CA ALA A 36 18.40 16.64 -22.42
C ALA A 36 18.60 15.79 -23.68
N ALA A 37 19.11 14.56 -23.51
CA ALA A 37 19.26 13.59 -24.58
C ALA A 37 18.71 12.24 -24.13
N ALA A 38 17.77 11.69 -24.89
CA ALA A 38 17.21 10.38 -24.62
C ALA A 38 18.28 9.29 -24.82
N PRO A 39 18.41 8.32 -23.89
CA PRO A 39 19.29 7.18 -24.10
C PRO A 39 18.78 6.29 -25.23
N ASP A 40 19.68 5.51 -25.82
CA ASP A 40 19.37 4.54 -26.87
C ASP A 40 18.78 3.26 -26.27
N GLU A 41 17.60 3.39 -25.67
CA GLU A 41 16.86 2.32 -24.99
C GLU A 41 15.37 2.46 -25.26
N ASP A 42 14.63 1.37 -25.09
CA ASP A 42 13.17 1.36 -25.23
C ASP A 42 12.47 1.72 -23.91
N CYS A 43 11.38 2.48 -24.02
CA CYS A 43 10.50 2.74 -22.90
C CYS A 43 9.70 1.48 -22.56
N ILE A 44 9.89 0.91 -21.36
CA ILE A 44 9.23 -0.36 -20.98
C ILE A 44 7.70 -0.27 -20.82
N ILE A 45 7.12 0.93 -20.91
CA ILE A 45 5.67 1.13 -20.81
C ILE A 45 5.03 1.02 -22.19
N CYS A 46 5.49 1.80 -23.16
CA CYS A 46 4.93 1.82 -24.52
C CYS A 46 5.66 0.92 -25.51
N MET A 47 6.86 0.43 -25.15
CA MET A 47 7.76 -0.37 -25.98
C MET A 47 8.30 0.38 -27.21
N ASP A 48 8.19 1.70 -27.24
CA ASP A 48 8.80 2.57 -28.26
C ASP A 48 10.16 3.08 -27.78
N GLN A 49 11.05 3.41 -28.71
CA GLN A 49 12.36 3.97 -28.40
C GLN A 49 12.23 5.32 -27.69
N LEU A 50 13.05 5.57 -26.65
CA LEU A 50 12.98 6.81 -25.87
C LEU A 50 13.27 8.07 -26.70
N SER A 51 14.02 7.94 -27.79
CA SER A 51 14.26 9.01 -28.75
C SER A 51 13.04 9.37 -29.62
N SER A 52 12.06 8.46 -29.71
CA SER A 52 10.79 8.69 -30.41
C SER A 52 9.74 9.26 -29.45
N PRO A 53 8.75 10.01 -29.95
CA PRO A 53 7.62 10.45 -29.13
C PRO A 53 6.86 9.26 -28.52
N SER A 54 6.32 9.46 -27.31
CA SER A 54 5.41 8.50 -26.68
C SER A 54 4.16 8.28 -27.53
N SER A 55 3.72 7.02 -27.62
CA SER A 55 2.44 6.64 -28.22
C SER A 55 1.22 6.93 -27.33
N TYR A 56 1.42 7.34 -26.07
CA TYR A 56 0.35 7.84 -25.21
C TYR A 56 0.07 9.31 -25.48
N GLU A 57 -1.21 9.67 -25.54
CA GLU A 57 -1.64 11.05 -25.75
C GLU A 57 -1.63 11.85 -24.43
N SER A 58 -1.29 13.14 -24.51
CA SER A 58 -1.51 14.06 -23.39
C SER A 58 -3.02 14.20 -23.17
N PRO A 59 -3.54 14.09 -21.93
CA PRO A 59 -4.93 14.43 -21.66
C PRO A 59 -5.20 15.85 -22.15
N SER A 60 -6.32 16.07 -22.83
CA SER A 60 -6.77 17.40 -23.22
C SER A 60 -7.01 18.23 -21.97
N SER A 61 -6.06 19.09 -21.61
CA SER A 61 -6.18 19.99 -20.46
C SER A 61 -7.22 21.05 -20.75
N GLU A 62 -8.35 21.02 -20.04
CA GLU A 62 -9.38 22.09 -20.12
C GLU A 62 -8.88 23.44 -19.57
N ASP A 63 -7.70 23.47 -18.92
CA ASP A 63 -7.22 24.59 -18.10
C ASP A 63 -5.93 25.26 -18.60
N GLY A 64 -5.61 25.14 -19.90
CA GLY A 64 -4.54 25.94 -20.55
C GLY A 64 -3.11 25.78 -20.00
N GLY A 65 -2.84 24.76 -19.18
CA GLY A 65 -1.52 24.48 -18.62
C GLY A 65 -0.55 23.89 -19.65
N GLN A 66 0.75 24.12 -19.47
CA GLN A 66 1.80 23.44 -20.23
C GLN A 66 1.82 21.95 -19.88
N GLY A 67 1.18 21.13 -20.73
CA GLY A 67 1.22 19.68 -20.64
C GLY A 67 2.64 19.13 -20.89
N ILE A 68 2.86 17.88 -20.45
CA ILE A 68 4.11 17.16 -20.73
C ILE A 68 4.18 16.87 -22.24
N LEU A 69 5.30 17.21 -22.87
CA LEU A 69 5.51 16.98 -24.30
C LEU A 69 5.63 15.48 -24.61
N PRO A 70 5.13 14.99 -25.77
CA PRO A 70 5.27 13.58 -26.15
C PRO A 70 6.71 13.08 -26.25
N SER A 71 7.65 13.97 -26.59
CA SER A 71 9.08 13.67 -26.65
C SER A 71 9.79 13.79 -25.30
N ALA A 72 9.11 14.20 -24.23
CA ALA A 72 9.74 14.40 -22.93
C ALA A 72 10.12 13.04 -22.32
N VAL A 73 11.41 12.86 -22.06
CA VAL A 73 11.95 11.69 -21.35
C VAL A 73 12.43 12.15 -19.98
N GLY A 74 12.04 11.40 -18.95
CA GLY A 74 12.42 11.69 -17.58
C GLY A 74 13.19 10.53 -16.98
N LYS A 75 14.14 10.88 -16.11
CA LYS A 75 14.93 9.96 -15.30
C LYS A 75 14.47 10.01 -13.86
N PHE A 76 14.16 8.85 -13.27
CA PHE A 76 13.82 8.77 -11.85
C PHE A 76 14.98 9.18 -10.94
N VAL A 77 14.72 10.09 -9.99
CA VAL A 77 15.78 10.75 -9.19
C VAL A 77 16.58 9.82 -8.25
N LYS A 78 16.04 8.66 -7.85
CA LYS A 78 16.75 7.72 -6.95
C LYS A 78 17.33 6.52 -7.71
N CYS A 79 16.53 5.84 -8.52
CA CYS A 79 16.91 4.60 -9.20
C CYS A 79 17.48 4.82 -10.60
N GLY A 80 17.35 6.02 -11.16
CA GLY A 80 17.98 6.40 -12.42
C GLY A 80 17.37 5.78 -13.69
N HIS A 81 16.32 4.97 -13.60
CA HIS A 81 15.63 4.44 -14.78
C HIS A 81 14.93 5.56 -15.56
N THR A 82 15.00 5.48 -16.89
CA THR A 82 14.47 6.48 -17.83
C THR A 82 13.23 5.98 -18.56
N LEU A 83 12.21 6.82 -18.66
CA LEU A 83 10.94 6.54 -19.34
C LEU A 83 10.39 7.83 -19.96
N HIS A 84 9.52 7.71 -20.97
CA HIS A 84 8.71 8.86 -21.38
C HIS A 84 7.88 9.37 -20.20
N MET A 85 7.89 10.68 -19.98
CA MET A 85 7.14 11.29 -18.89
C MET A 85 5.62 11.16 -19.11
N LEU A 86 5.14 11.16 -20.37
CA LEU A 86 3.74 10.89 -20.69
C LEU A 86 3.32 9.45 -20.38
N CYS A 87 4.16 8.46 -20.66
CA CYS A 87 3.87 7.07 -20.29
C CYS A 87 3.71 6.93 -18.76
N MET A 88 4.58 7.61 -18.00
CA MET A 88 4.48 7.64 -16.54
C MET A 88 3.24 8.38 -16.04
N LEU A 89 2.86 9.49 -16.68
CA LEU A 89 1.62 10.22 -16.40
C LEU A 89 0.39 9.35 -16.64
N ALA A 90 0.34 8.64 -17.77
CA ALA A 90 -0.75 7.70 -18.10
C ALA A 90 -0.83 6.57 -17.07
N MET A 91 0.31 6.00 -16.66
CA MET A 91 0.35 4.96 -15.62
C MET A 91 -0.14 5.49 -14.27
N TYR A 92 0.26 6.71 -13.87
CA TYR A 92 -0.18 7.34 -12.63
C TYR A 92 -1.69 7.64 -12.65
N ASN A 93 -2.22 8.14 -13.77
CA ASN A 93 -3.64 8.47 -13.91
C ASN A 93 -4.57 7.26 -13.83
N ASN A 94 -4.08 6.08 -14.24
CA ASN A 94 -4.78 4.81 -14.10
C ASN A 94 -4.62 4.17 -12.70
N GLY A 95 -3.81 4.76 -11.83
CA GLY A 95 -3.55 4.28 -10.47
C GLY A 95 -4.36 4.97 -9.39
N THR A 96 -3.89 4.89 -8.14
CA THR A 96 -4.52 5.47 -6.94
C THR A 96 -4.44 6.98 -6.87
N LYS A 97 -3.54 7.61 -7.64
CA LYS A 97 -3.28 9.06 -7.66
C LYS A 97 -3.07 9.65 -6.26
N ASP A 98 -2.30 8.93 -5.45
CA ASP A 98 -2.03 9.26 -4.06
C ASP A 98 -0.81 10.19 -3.86
N GLY A 99 -0.24 10.71 -4.95
CA GLY A 99 0.98 11.51 -4.91
C GLY A 99 2.27 10.69 -4.78
N SER A 100 2.19 9.36 -4.84
CA SER A 100 3.35 8.47 -4.94
C SER A 100 3.57 7.97 -6.37
N LEU A 101 4.81 7.60 -6.70
CA LEU A 101 5.15 6.89 -7.94
C LEU A 101 5.90 5.61 -7.64
N GLN A 102 5.61 4.57 -8.41
CA GLN A 102 6.39 3.35 -8.40
C GLN A 102 7.09 3.19 -9.74
N CYS A 103 8.42 3.08 -9.72
CA CYS A 103 9.19 2.80 -10.92
C CYS A 103 8.77 1.45 -11.50
N PRO A 104 8.30 1.37 -12.75
CA PRO A 104 7.82 0.10 -13.31
C PRO A 104 8.95 -0.91 -13.51
N SER A 105 10.20 -0.44 -13.70
CA SER A 105 11.39 -1.29 -13.91
C SER A 105 11.84 -2.00 -12.65
N CYS A 106 12.04 -1.26 -11.55
CA CYS A 106 12.65 -1.78 -10.32
C CYS A 106 11.75 -1.75 -9.08
N LYS A 107 10.51 -1.27 -9.22
CA LYS A 107 9.49 -1.16 -8.15
C LYS A 107 9.85 -0.20 -7.01
N THR A 108 10.93 0.58 -7.12
CA THR A 108 11.27 1.66 -6.17
C THR A 108 10.10 2.64 -6.04
N ILE A 109 9.70 2.93 -4.80
CA ILE A 109 8.59 3.84 -4.47
C ILE A 109 9.15 5.25 -4.16
N TYR A 110 8.51 6.25 -4.75
CA TYR A 110 8.74 7.67 -4.56
C TYR A 110 7.50 8.27 -3.90
N GLY A 111 7.70 9.10 -2.87
CA GLY A 111 6.61 9.57 -2.02
C GLY A 111 6.14 8.50 -1.02
N GLU A 112 4.97 8.75 -0.43
CA GLU A 112 4.31 7.82 0.50
C GLU A 112 3.15 7.12 -0.19
N LYS A 113 3.33 5.83 -0.52
CA LYS A 113 2.27 5.02 -1.13
C LYS A 113 1.13 4.83 -0.13
N THR A 114 -0.09 5.10 -0.59
CA THR A 114 -1.33 4.82 0.12
C THR A 114 -2.27 4.01 -0.76
N GLY A 115 -3.26 3.38 -0.15
CA GLY A 115 -4.24 2.56 -0.87
C GLY A 115 -5.66 3.08 -0.75
N THR A 116 -6.57 2.25 -1.21
CA THR A 116 -8.00 2.56 -1.32
C THR A 116 -8.82 1.82 -0.26
N GLN A 117 -8.22 1.25 0.79
CA GLN A 117 -8.95 0.59 1.86
C GLN A 117 -10.15 1.43 2.37
N PRO A 118 -11.37 0.89 2.43
CA PRO A 118 -12.51 1.59 3.02
C PRO A 118 -12.32 1.88 4.52
N LYS A 119 -13.10 2.83 5.04
CA LYS A 119 -13.08 3.14 6.48
C LYS A 119 -13.46 1.90 7.30
N GLY A 120 -12.77 1.68 8.41
CA GLY A 120 -13.01 0.55 9.29
C GLY A 120 -12.26 0.69 10.61
N LYS A 121 -12.13 -0.42 11.33
CA LYS A 121 -11.38 -0.52 12.59
C LYS A 121 -10.36 -1.65 12.52
N MET A 122 -9.22 -1.42 13.19
CA MET A 122 -8.21 -2.42 13.49
C MET A 122 -8.04 -2.44 15.01
N GLU A 123 -8.30 -3.59 15.62
CA GLU A 123 -8.18 -3.81 17.06
C GLU A 123 -7.14 -4.89 17.33
N ILE A 124 -6.43 -4.78 18.45
CA ILE A 124 -5.28 -5.65 18.77
C ILE A 124 -5.40 -6.13 20.20
N TYR A 125 -5.28 -7.44 20.37
CA TYR A 125 -5.38 -8.12 21.65
C TYR A 125 -4.19 -9.08 21.83
N SER A 126 -3.80 -9.33 23.08
CA SER A 126 -2.81 -10.37 23.42
C SER A 126 -3.51 -11.59 24.00
N ILE A 127 -3.10 -12.77 23.56
CA ILE A 127 -3.61 -14.06 24.02
C ILE A 127 -2.43 -14.86 24.58
N GLY A 128 -2.60 -15.50 25.74
CA GLY A 128 -1.55 -16.30 26.37
C GLY A 128 -1.25 -17.63 25.66
N GLN A 129 -2.13 -18.10 24.77
CA GLN A 129 -1.94 -19.32 23.99
C GLN A 129 -0.89 -19.11 22.89
N SER A 130 0.04 -20.06 22.77
CA SER A 130 1.06 -20.08 21.72
C SER A 130 0.52 -20.60 20.39
N LEU A 131 1.05 -20.06 19.29
CA LEU A 131 0.79 -20.58 17.95
C LEU A 131 1.62 -21.84 17.68
N PRO A 132 1.13 -22.77 16.84
CA PRO A 132 1.95 -23.86 16.30
C PRO A 132 3.24 -23.32 15.66
N GLY A 133 4.40 -23.82 16.11
CA GLY A 133 5.72 -23.35 15.68
C GLY A 133 6.33 -22.21 16.50
N HIS A 134 5.62 -21.68 17.50
CA HIS A 134 6.08 -20.60 18.38
C HIS A 134 5.77 -20.88 19.87
N PRO A 135 6.32 -21.96 20.46
CA PRO A 135 5.95 -22.42 21.81
C PRO A 135 6.45 -21.52 22.95
N ASP A 136 7.33 -20.57 22.66
CA ASP A 136 8.03 -19.71 23.62
C ASP A 136 7.38 -18.33 23.82
N CYS A 137 6.29 -18.04 23.10
CA CYS A 137 5.57 -16.77 23.23
C CYS A 137 4.05 -16.94 23.13
N GLY A 138 3.31 -15.88 23.49
CA GLY A 138 1.87 -15.80 23.29
C GLY A 138 1.50 -15.48 21.83
N THR A 139 0.25 -15.06 21.62
CA THR A 139 -0.28 -14.68 20.31
C THR A 139 -0.79 -13.24 20.34
N ILE A 140 -0.44 -12.47 19.31
CA ILE A 140 -1.08 -11.20 18.96
C ILE A 140 -2.28 -11.52 18.08
N HIS A 141 -3.46 -11.09 18.50
CA HIS A 141 -4.72 -11.25 17.78
C HIS A 141 -5.17 -9.90 17.21
N ILE A 142 -5.16 -9.80 15.90
CA ILE A 142 -5.58 -8.60 15.15
C ILE A 142 -6.99 -8.84 14.63
N ILE A 143 -7.88 -7.88 14.87
CA ILE A 143 -9.26 -7.92 14.39
C ILE A 143 -9.49 -6.73 13.47
N TYR A 144 -9.78 -7.03 12.21
CA TYR A 144 -10.21 -6.01 11.26
C TYR A 144 -11.73 -6.03 11.13
N SER A 145 -12.34 -4.86 11.14
CA SER A 145 -13.78 -4.66 10.96
C SER A 145 -14.03 -3.56 9.95
N ILE A 146 -14.50 -3.91 8.75
CA ILE A 146 -14.89 -2.95 7.71
C ILE A 146 -16.40 -3.13 7.45
N PRO A 147 -17.23 -2.10 7.68
CA PRO A 147 -18.65 -2.15 7.35
C PRO A 147 -18.89 -1.97 5.85
N PRO A 148 -20.03 -2.48 5.32
CA PRO A 148 -20.44 -2.16 3.95
C PRO A 148 -20.64 -0.65 3.77
N GLY A 149 -20.47 -0.18 2.55
CA GLY A 149 -20.56 1.25 2.25
C GLY A 149 -20.70 1.53 0.77
N ILE A 150 -20.51 2.81 0.43
CA ILE A 150 -20.53 3.30 -0.96
C ILE A 150 -19.11 3.58 -1.41
N GLN A 151 -18.81 3.22 -2.65
CA GLN A 151 -17.53 3.41 -3.28
C GLN A 151 -17.22 4.90 -3.49
N GLY A 152 -16.05 5.35 -3.01
CA GLY A 152 -15.54 6.70 -3.26
C GLY A 152 -14.93 6.85 -4.65
N PRO A 153 -14.48 8.07 -5.02
CA PRO A 153 -13.85 8.36 -6.31
C PRO A 153 -12.59 7.52 -6.61
N GLU A 154 -11.94 7.00 -5.58
CA GLU A 154 -10.74 6.17 -5.69
C GLU A 154 -11.02 4.68 -5.98
N HIS A 155 -12.29 4.25 -5.92
CA HIS A 155 -12.69 2.86 -6.12
C HIS A 155 -13.13 2.58 -7.58
N PRO A 156 -13.24 1.30 -7.98
CA PRO A 156 -13.57 0.92 -9.36
C PRO A 156 -14.88 1.50 -9.89
N ASN A 157 -15.94 1.53 -9.05
CA ASN A 157 -17.27 2.00 -9.44
C ASN A 157 -17.79 3.07 -8.48
N PRO A 158 -17.32 4.33 -8.56
CA PRO A 158 -17.71 5.39 -7.65
C PRO A 158 -19.24 5.57 -7.56
N GLY A 159 -19.77 5.70 -6.35
CA GLY A 159 -21.20 5.82 -6.09
C GLY A 159 -21.96 4.49 -5.98
N GLN A 160 -21.37 3.36 -6.39
CA GLN A 160 -21.98 2.03 -6.20
C GLN A 160 -21.70 1.48 -4.80
N PRO A 161 -22.55 0.60 -4.26
CA PRO A 161 -22.26 -0.08 -3.00
C PRO A 161 -21.07 -1.03 -3.15
N PHE A 162 -20.40 -1.34 -2.04
CA PHE A 162 -19.47 -2.47 -1.94
C PHE A 162 -19.86 -3.39 -0.78
N THR A 163 -19.63 -4.70 -0.93
CA THR A 163 -19.92 -5.71 0.11
C THR A 163 -18.69 -6.00 0.98
N CYS A 164 -18.89 -6.58 2.17
CA CYS A 164 -17.83 -6.84 3.16
C CYS A 164 -17.94 -8.27 3.72
N ARG A 165 -17.62 -9.27 2.90
CA ARG A 165 -17.73 -10.68 3.32
C ARG A 165 -16.70 -11.06 4.36
N GLY A 166 -17.15 -11.82 5.37
CA GLY A 166 -16.30 -12.45 6.38
C GLY A 166 -15.70 -11.48 7.42
N PHE A 167 -16.26 -10.29 7.58
CA PHE A 167 -15.88 -9.37 8.67
C PHE A 167 -16.73 -9.64 9.93
N PRO A 168 -16.15 -9.52 11.14
CA PRO A 168 -14.75 -9.20 11.41
C PRO A 168 -13.79 -10.31 10.97
N ARG A 169 -12.63 -9.92 10.41
CA ARG A 169 -11.56 -10.84 10.04
C ARG A 169 -10.56 -10.93 11.17
N PHE A 170 -10.30 -12.16 11.61
CA PHE A 170 -9.37 -12.48 12.69
C PHE A 170 -8.02 -12.90 12.12
N CYS A 171 -6.94 -12.35 12.64
CA CYS A 171 -5.59 -12.64 12.20
C CYS A 171 -4.63 -12.81 13.38
N PHE A 172 -3.61 -13.64 13.21
CA PHE A 172 -2.73 -14.04 14.29
C PHE A 172 -1.26 -13.81 13.93
N LEU A 173 -0.48 -13.31 14.89
CA LEU A 173 0.98 -13.25 14.85
C LEU A 173 1.53 -13.84 16.17
N PRO A 174 2.72 -14.45 16.19
CA PRO A 174 3.38 -14.80 17.45
C PRO A 174 3.80 -13.54 18.21
N ASP A 175 3.61 -13.48 19.53
CA ASP A 175 3.99 -12.34 20.37
C ASP A 175 5.48 -12.40 20.77
N ASN A 176 6.34 -12.55 19.77
CA ASN A 176 7.80 -12.47 19.90
C ASN A 176 8.33 -11.17 19.25
N HIS A 177 9.65 -10.98 19.28
CA HIS A 177 10.27 -9.77 18.73
C HIS A 177 9.92 -9.53 17.25
N LYS A 178 9.99 -10.57 16.39
CA LYS A 178 9.71 -10.43 14.95
C LYS A 178 8.21 -10.20 14.70
N GLY A 179 7.32 -10.88 15.41
CA GLY A 179 5.88 -10.67 15.30
C GLY A 179 5.42 -9.29 15.76
N ARG A 180 5.98 -8.75 16.86
CA ARG A 180 5.72 -7.36 17.29
C ARG A 180 6.19 -6.32 16.26
N LYS A 181 7.31 -6.58 15.59
CA LYS A 181 7.78 -5.73 14.48
C LYS A 181 6.82 -5.74 13.30
N VAL A 182 6.35 -6.93 12.89
CA VAL A 182 5.31 -7.05 11.85
C VAL A 182 4.04 -6.30 12.25
N LEU A 183 3.60 -6.40 13.52
CA LEU A 183 2.44 -5.67 14.01
C LEU A 183 2.58 -4.16 13.85
N GLU A 184 3.71 -3.57 14.23
CA GLU A 184 3.93 -2.12 14.09
C GLU A 184 3.89 -1.67 12.62
N LEU A 185 4.46 -2.47 11.71
CA LEU A 185 4.38 -2.19 10.27
C LEU A 185 2.97 -2.38 9.70
N LEU A 186 2.21 -3.38 10.17
CA LEU A 186 0.81 -3.54 9.79
C LEU A 186 -0.06 -2.35 10.24
N LYS A 187 0.23 -1.75 11.41
CA LYS A 187 -0.43 -0.51 11.83
C LYS A 187 -0.14 0.63 10.86
N VAL A 188 1.11 0.79 10.41
CA VAL A 188 1.47 1.78 9.38
C VAL A 188 0.73 1.49 8.07
N ALA A 189 0.72 0.24 7.61
CA ALA A 189 0.01 -0.16 6.40
C ALA A 189 -1.51 0.09 6.50
N TRP A 190 -2.12 -0.18 7.66
CA TRP A 190 -3.52 0.14 7.94
C TRP A 190 -3.79 1.64 7.85
N MET A 191 -2.94 2.47 8.48
CA MET A 191 -3.04 3.93 8.43
C MET A 191 -2.87 4.47 7.01
N ARG A 192 -2.02 3.84 6.20
CA ARG A 192 -1.83 4.13 4.78
C ARG A 192 -2.87 3.47 3.87
N ARG A 193 -3.93 2.86 4.42
CA ARG A 193 -5.03 2.23 3.65
C ARG A 193 -4.58 1.09 2.73
N LEU A 194 -3.56 0.31 3.14
CA LEU A 194 -2.92 -0.70 2.30
C LEU A 194 -3.34 -2.15 2.60
N ILE A 195 -4.04 -2.46 3.70
CA ILE A 195 -4.35 -3.85 4.07
C ILE A 195 -5.46 -4.44 3.19
N PHE A 196 -6.48 -3.65 2.90
CA PHE A 196 -7.61 -4.04 2.04
C PHE A 196 -7.79 -3.08 0.87
N THR A 197 -8.58 -3.51 -0.11
CA THR A 197 -9.06 -2.69 -1.23
C THR A 197 -10.48 -3.13 -1.60
N VAL A 198 -11.17 -2.34 -2.42
CA VAL A 198 -12.40 -2.77 -3.11
C VAL A 198 -12.01 -3.35 -4.47
N GLY A 199 -12.44 -4.57 -4.75
CA GLY A 199 -12.15 -5.24 -6.00
C GLY A 199 -12.95 -6.53 -6.16
N THR A 200 -12.42 -7.46 -6.95
CA THR A 200 -13.02 -8.77 -7.20
C THR A 200 -12.40 -9.82 -6.29
N SER A 201 -13.23 -10.57 -5.56
CA SER A 201 -12.79 -11.69 -4.73
C SER A 201 -12.21 -12.81 -5.58
N SER A 202 -10.96 -13.19 -5.33
CA SER A 202 -10.32 -14.32 -6.01
C SER A 202 -10.93 -15.67 -5.63
N THR A 203 -11.54 -15.78 -4.44
CA THR A 203 -12.17 -17.03 -3.96
C THR A 203 -13.58 -17.22 -4.51
N THR A 204 -14.36 -16.15 -4.65
CA THR A 204 -15.80 -16.23 -4.98
C THR A 204 -16.16 -15.60 -6.33
N GLY A 205 -15.25 -14.83 -6.93
CA GLY A 205 -15.53 -14.03 -8.13
C GLY A 205 -16.45 -12.82 -7.89
N GLU A 206 -16.88 -12.55 -6.64
CA GLU A 206 -17.77 -11.43 -6.31
C GLU A 206 -17.04 -10.10 -6.60
N PRO A 207 -17.54 -9.24 -7.52
CA PRO A 207 -17.00 -7.91 -7.75
C PRO A 207 -17.46 -6.96 -6.64
N ASP A 208 -16.91 -5.74 -6.61
CA ASP A 208 -17.32 -4.67 -5.71
C ASP A 208 -17.36 -5.11 -4.23
N THR A 209 -16.34 -5.86 -3.81
CA THR A 209 -16.24 -6.38 -2.44
C THR A 209 -14.89 -6.08 -1.81
N VAL A 210 -14.85 -6.02 -0.48
CA VAL A 210 -13.62 -5.80 0.27
C VAL A 210 -12.74 -7.06 0.27
N VAL A 211 -11.57 -6.93 -0.33
CA VAL A 211 -10.57 -8.00 -0.50
C VAL A 211 -9.23 -7.63 0.13
N TRP A 212 -8.41 -8.64 0.41
CA TRP A 212 -7.02 -8.45 0.86
C TRP A 212 -6.20 -7.77 -0.24
N ASN A 213 -5.22 -6.94 0.13
CA ASN A 213 -4.41 -6.18 -0.81
C ASN A 213 -2.91 -6.51 -0.71
N ASN A 214 -2.54 -7.72 -1.14
CA ASN A 214 -1.14 -8.17 -1.30
C ASN A 214 -0.28 -8.17 -0.02
N ILE A 215 -0.88 -8.08 1.17
CA ILE A 215 -0.22 -8.28 2.47
C ILE A 215 -0.93 -9.45 3.16
N HIS A 216 -0.30 -10.62 3.16
CA HIS A 216 -0.90 -11.85 3.64
C HIS A 216 -1.01 -11.86 5.16
N HIS A 217 -2.14 -12.35 5.63
CA HIS A 217 -2.43 -12.55 7.04
C HIS A 217 -2.70 -14.02 7.31
N LYS A 218 -2.33 -14.48 8.51
CA LYS A 218 -2.69 -15.81 8.99
C LYS A 218 -4.03 -15.74 9.70
N THR A 219 -5.06 -16.30 9.08
CA THR A 219 -6.46 -16.30 9.53
C THR A 219 -6.88 -17.59 10.23
N GLU A 220 -6.03 -18.62 10.22
CA GLU A 220 -6.19 -19.83 11.03
C GLU A 220 -5.14 -19.85 12.16
N MET A 221 -5.59 -19.95 13.40
CA MET A 221 -4.70 -19.91 14.57
C MET A 221 -3.99 -21.25 14.82
N MET A 222 -4.72 -22.37 14.74
CA MET A 222 -4.28 -23.67 15.25
C MET A 222 -4.10 -24.75 14.17
N SER A 223 -4.34 -24.39 12.90
CA SER A 223 -4.19 -25.26 11.73
C SER A 223 -3.65 -24.45 10.55
N ASN A 224 -3.28 -25.14 9.47
CA ASN A 224 -2.90 -24.52 8.20
C ASN A 224 -3.60 -25.22 7.02
N LEU A 225 -4.88 -25.59 7.19
CA LEU A 225 -5.59 -26.41 6.18
C LEU A 225 -5.94 -25.58 4.94
N SER A 226 -6.28 -24.29 5.12
CA SER A 226 -6.48 -23.37 3.99
C SER A 226 -5.18 -22.82 3.37
N GLY A 227 -4.01 -23.11 3.97
CA GLY A 227 -2.75 -22.46 3.61
C GLY A 227 -2.54 -21.07 4.26
N HIS A 228 -3.54 -20.56 4.98
CA HIS A 228 -3.50 -19.26 5.66
C HIS A 228 -3.39 -19.38 7.18
N GLY A 229 -2.65 -20.37 7.69
CA GLY A 229 -2.47 -20.61 9.12
C GLY A 229 -1.07 -21.05 9.54
N TYR A 230 -0.99 -21.69 10.70
CA TYR A 230 0.25 -22.11 11.37
C TYR A 230 0.32 -23.64 11.54
N PRO A 231 1.51 -24.25 11.58
CA PRO A 231 2.83 -23.62 11.53
C PRO A 231 3.24 -23.16 10.13
N ASP A 232 3.97 -22.05 10.06
CA ASP A 232 4.61 -21.55 8.84
C ASP A 232 5.90 -20.81 9.22
N PRO A 233 7.07 -21.45 9.05
CA PRO A 233 8.35 -20.86 9.47
C PRO A 233 8.76 -19.63 8.66
N ASN A 234 8.22 -19.46 7.45
CA ASN A 234 8.63 -18.39 6.52
C ASN A 234 7.69 -17.19 6.56
N TYR A 235 6.51 -17.33 7.16
CA TYR A 235 5.46 -16.32 7.12
C TYR A 235 5.95 -14.91 7.52
N LEU A 236 6.66 -14.80 8.65
CA LEU A 236 7.08 -13.48 9.15
C LEU A 236 8.08 -12.79 8.22
N ASP A 237 8.94 -13.53 7.52
CA ASP A 237 9.87 -12.95 6.56
C ASP A 237 9.16 -12.59 5.25
N ASN A 238 8.22 -13.42 4.81
CA ASN A 238 7.40 -13.16 3.64
C ASN A 238 6.54 -11.90 3.82
N VAL A 239 5.82 -11.75 4.94
CA VAL A 239 4.97 -10.58 5.19
C VAL A 239 5.80 -9.30 5.36
N LEU A 240 7.01 -9.38 5.90
CA LEU A 240 7.94 -8.23 5.93
C LEU A 240 8.35 -7.81 4.51
N SER A 241 8.61 -8.76 3.62
CA SER A 241 8.91 -8.48 2.21
C SER A 241 7.70 -7.87 1.48
N GLU A 242 6.50 -8.37 1.75
CA GLU A 242 5.25 -7.83 1.20
C GLU A 242 5.00 -6.40 1.67
N LEU A 243 5.16 -6.13 2.97
CA LEU A 243 5.08 -4.78 3.53
C LEU A 243 6.11 -3.83 2.88
N ALA A 244 7.36 -4.28 2.73
CA ALA A 244 8.40 -3.51 2.07
C ALA A 244 8.06 -3.22 0.59
N SER A 245 7.45 -4.17 -0.12
CA SER A 245 6.97 -3.99 -1.51
C SER A 245 5.86 -2.94 -1.65
N GLN A 246 5.15 -2.66 -0.55
CA GLN A 246 4.16 -1.58 -0.44
C GLN A 246 4.74 -0.28 0.13
N GLY A 247 6.06 -0.20 0.33
CA GLY A 247 6.74 0.99 0.87
C GLY A 247 6.61 1.13 2.38
N VAL A 248 6.24 0.05 3.08
CA VAL A 248 6.13 0.01 4.54
C VAL A 248 7.33 -0.74 5.11
N THR A 249 8.36 0.01 5.46
CA THR A 249 9.64 -0.51 6.00
C THR A 249 9.87 -0.03 7.43
N GLU A 250 10.91 -0.53 8.08
CA GLU A 250 11.31 -0.10 9.43
C GLU A 250 11.59 1.40 9.55
N ASP A 251 11.98 2.05 8.46
CA ASP A 251 12.20 3.49 8.45
C ASP A 251 10.91 4.27 8.75
N CYS A 252 9.75 3.68 8.46
CA CYS A 252 8.44 4.26 8.80
C CYS A 252 8.15 4.26 10.30
N LEU A 253 8.90 3.49 11.10
CA LEU A 253 8.75 3.42 12.56
C LEU A 253 9.65 4.43 13.29
N LYS A 254 10.60 5.04 12.59
CA LYS A 254 11.48 6.06 13.16
C LYS A 254 10.69 7.36 13.30
N ALA A 255 10.81 8.02 14.46
CA ALA A 255 10.26 9.36 14.62
C ALA A 255 10.90 10.31 13.58
N PRO A 256 10.17 11.30 13.05
CA PRO A 256 10.78 12.29 12.17
C PRO A 256 11.92 12.97 12.94
N SER A 257 13.13 12.86 12.40
CA SER A 257 14.31 13.59 12.85
C SER A 257 14.06 15.08 12.62
N GLY A 258 13.40 15.77 13.55
CA GLY A 258 13.06 17.18 13.38
C GLY A 258 12.10 17.82 14.37
N ALA A 259 11.72 17.17 15.48
CA ALA A 259 11.02 17.84 16.58
C ALA A 259 11.99 18.07 17.74
N SER A 260 13.01 18.89 17.49
CA SER A 260 13.83 19.51 18.53
C SER A 260 13.61 21.01 18.44
N SER A 261 12.69 21.52 19.25
CA SER A 261 12.61 22.93 19.65
C SER A 261 11.92 22.95 21.01
#